data_AF-D2IQY0-F1
#
_entry.id   AF-D2IQY0-F1
#
_cell.length_a   1.000
_cell.length_b   1.000
_cell.length_c   1.000
_cell.angle_alpha   90.00
_cell.angle_beta   90.00
_cell.angle_gamma   90.00
#
_symmetry.space_group_name_H-M   'P 1'
#
loop_
_entity.id
_entity.type
_entity.pdbx_description
1 polymer ?
#
loop_
_entity_poly.entity_id
_entity_poly.type
_entity_poly.pdbx_seq_one_letter_code
_entity_poly.pdbx_strand_id
1 'polypeptide(L)'
;YGPVAGTDYRDNQLRFSLLCQAALEAPRILSLNNNPYFSGPYGEDVVFVCNDWHTGPLSCYLKSNYQSHGIYRDATAFCIHNISYQGRFAFSDYPELNLPERFKSSFDFIDG
;
A
#
# COMPACT_ATOMS: atom_id res chain seq x y z
N TYR A 1 -0.53 -16.71 3.21
CA TYR A 1 -0.91 -16.32 1.84
C TYR A 1 -0.02 -17.07 0.87
N GLY A 2 -0.31 -18.36 0.73
CA GLY A 2 0.50 -19.36 0.04
C GLY A 2 -0.40 -20.52 -0.36
N PRO A 3 0.13 -21.56 -1.03
CA PRO A 3 -0.68 -22.69 -1.47
C PRO A 3 -1.25 -23.50 -0.28
N VAL A 4 -0.65 -23.36 0.91
CA VAL A 4 -1.08 -23.99 2.16
C VAL A 4 -1.38 -22.91 3.20
N ALA A 5 -2.43 -23.11 4.00
CA ALA A 5 -2.74 -22.21 5.11
C ALA A 5 -1.54 -22.06 6.06
N GLY A 6 -1.28 -20.82 6.51
CA GLY A 6 -0.12 -20.51 7.35
C GLY A 6 1.23 -20.45 6.62
N THR A 7 1.27 -20.75 5.32
CA THR A 7 2.47 -20.54 4.49
C THR A 7 2.31 -19.30 3.62
N ASP A 8 3.42 -18.62 3.38
CA ASP A 8 3.50 -17.45 2.51
C ASP A 8 4.26 -17.79 1.23
N TYR A 9 3.84 -17.20 0.10
CA TYR A 9 4.69 -17.16 -1.07
C TYR A 9 5.92 -16.30 -0.76
N ARG A 10 7.08 -16.76 -1.24
CA ARG A 10 8.38 -16.09 -1.02
C ARG A 10 8.38 -14.63 -1.51
N ASP A 11 7.62 -14.33 -2.55
CA ASP A 11 7.54 -13.02 -3.19
C ASP A 11 6.34 -12.17 -2.70
N ASN A 12 5.69 -12.54 -1.60
CA ASN A 12 4.53 -11.80 -1.09
C ASN A 12 4.83 -10.32 -0.83
N GLN A 13 5.99 -9.99 -0.26
CA GLN A 13 6.37 -8.61 0.01
C GLN A 13 6.40 -7.78 -1.29
N LEU A 14 6.99 -8.32 -2.35
CA LEU A 14 6.99 -7.70 -3.68
C LEU A 14 5.58 -7.58 -4.27
N ARG A 15 4.76 -8.64 -4.19
CA ARG A 15 3.39 -8.64 -4.71
C ARG A 15 2.54 -7.53 -4.10
N PHE A 16 2.62 -7.37 -2.78
CA PHE A 16 1.82 -6.39 -2.07
C PHE A 16 2.40 -4.96 -2.18
N SER A 17 3.73 -4.82 -2.34
CA SER A 17 4.34 -3.56 -2.77
C SER A 17 3.79 -3.11 -4.13
N LEU A 18 3.74 -4.02 -5.11
CA LEU A 18 3.21 -3.74 -6.44
C LEU A 18 1.74 -3.32 -6.40
N LEU A 19 0.92 -4.02 -5.60
CA LEU A 19 -0.48 -3.64 -5.36
C LEU A 19 -0.59 -2.20 -4.83
N CYS A 20 0.18 -1.85 -3.80
CA CYS A 20 0.14 -0.53 -3.19
C CYS A 20 0.53 0.58 -4.18
N GLN A 21 1.58 0.36 -4.95
CA GLN A 21 2.05 1.34 -5.94
C GLN A 21 1.05 1.50 -7.09
N ALA A 22 0.53 0.40 -7.63
CA ALA A 22 -0.47 0.44 -8.69
C ALA A 22 -1.78 1.13 -8.22
N ALA A 23 -2.18 0.90 -6.96
CA ALA A 23 -3.34 1.55 -6.37
C ALA A 23 -3.20 3.08 -6.26
N LEU A 24 -1.97 3.60 -6.12
CA LEU A 24 -1.69 5.04 -6.12
C LEU A 24 -1.63 5.64 -7.52
N GLU A 25 -1.38 4.85 -8.56
CA GLU A 25 -1.39 5.35 -9.94
C GLU A 25 -2.80 5.36 -10.54
N ALA A 26 -3.58 4.31 -10.27
CA ALA A 26 -4.87 4.07 -10.90
C ALA A 26 -5.83 5.28 -10.90
N PRO A 27 -6.01 6.03 -9.79
CA PRO A 27 -6.93 7.17 -9.76
C PRO A 27 -6.52 8.31 -10.71
N ARG A 28 -5.24 8.44 -11.04
CA ARG A 28 -4.70 9.53 -11.87
C ARG A 28 -4.60 9.14 -13.35
N ILE A 29 -4.26 7.90 -13.66
CA ILE A 29 -3.93 7.50 -15.03
C ILE A 29 -5.08 6.79 -15.77
N LEU A 30 -6.06 6.22 -15.05
CA LEU A 30 -7.16 5.49 -15.68
C LEU A 30 -8.35 6.41 -15.93
N SER A 31 -8.66 6.64 -17.20
CA SER A 31 -9.90 7.32 -17.61
C SER A 31 -11.07 6.36 -17.60
N LEU A 32 -12.01 6.54 -16.68
CA LEU A 32 -13.17 5.68 -16.48
C LEU A 32 -14.45 6.43 -16.85
N ASN A 33 -15.12 6.02 -17.93
CA ASN A 33 -16.27 6.73 -18.52
C ASN A 33 -17.58 5.95 -18.45
N ASN A 34 -17.63 4.90 -17.62
CA ASN A 34 -18.80 4.02 -17.52
C ASN A 34 -19.91 4.60 -16.62
N ASN A 35 -19.61 5.62 -15.83
CA ASN A 35 -20.59 6.26 -14.95
C ASN A 35 -21.28 7.43 -15.69
N PRO A 36 -22.61 7.58 -15.63
CA PRO A 36 -23.33 8.65 -16.34
C PRO A 36 -23.08 10.06 -15.77
N TYR A 37 -22.52 10.17 -14.55
CA TYR A 37 -22.30 11.44 -13.85
C TYR A 37 -20.81 11.81 -13.73
N PHE A 38 -19.91 10.85 -13.91
CA PHE A 38 -18.47 11.04 -13.75
C PHE A 38 -17.72 10.40 -14.92
N SER A 39 -16.71 11.09 -15.42
CA SER A 39 -15.90 10.67 -16.57
C SER A 39 -14.47 11.13 -16.42
N GLY A 40 -13.54 10.45 -17.08
CA GLY A 40 -12.11 10.72 -16.97
C GLY A 40 -11.48 10.04 -15.74
N PRO A 41 -10.30 10.50 -15.33
CA PRO A 41 -9.65 9.99 -14.12
C PRO A 41 -10.39 10.43 -12.86
N TYR A 42 -10.29 9.62 -11.80
CA TYR A 42 -10.80 9.99 -10.47
C TYR A 42 -10.10 11.24 -9.93
N GLY A 43 -8.82 11.42 -10.29
CA GLY A 43 -8.02 12.57 -9.86
C GLY A 43 -7.34 12.35 -8.53
N GLU A 44 -7.15 13.45 -7.79
CA GLU A 44 -6.28 13.49 -6.60
C GLU A 44 -7.05 13.76 -5.29
N ASP A 45 -8.32 14.16 -5.37
CA ASP A 45 -9.24 14.30 -4.24
C ASP A 45 -9.93 12.96 -4.00
N VAL A 46 -9.22 12.08 -3.28
CA VAL A 46 -9.62 10.69 -3.03
C VAL A 46 -9.29 10.29 -1.60
N VAL A 47 -10.10 9.38 -1.05
CA VAL A 47 -9.82 8.74 0.25
C VAL A 47 -9.41 7.30 0.00
N PHE A 48 -8.17 6.97 0.32
CA PHE A 48 -7.69 5.59 0.28
C PHE A 48 -8.12 4.85 1.54
N VAL A 49 -8.84 3.74 1.37
CA VAL A 49 -9.15 2.80 2.47
C VAL A 49 -8.28 1.56 2.32
N CYS A 50 -7.21 1.51 3.12
CA CYS A 50 -6.28 0.40 3.19
C CYS A 50 -6.88 -0.70 4.08
N ASN A 51 -6.88 -1.92 3.59
CA ASN A 51 -7.46 -3.08 4.24
C ASN A 51 -6.37 -4.11 4.56
N ASP A 52 -6.12 -4.33 5.85
CA ASP A 52 -5.10 -5.23 6.40
C ASP A 52 -3.66 -4.96 5.93
N TRP A 53 -2.75 -5.77 6.47
CA TRP A 53 -1.31 -5.66 6.33
C TRP A 53 -0.82 -5.56 4.88
N HIS A 54 -1.51 -6.20 3.92
CA HIS A 54 -1.15 -6.17 2.49
C HIS A 54 -1.06 -4.75 1.93
N THR A 55 -1.90 -3.85 2.46
CA THR A 55 -1.99 -2.47 1.99
C THR A 55 -1.32 -1.46 2.92
N GLY A 56 -0.70 -1.93 4.01
CA GLY A 56 0.06 -1.10 4.94
C GLY A 56 1.10 -0.20 4.27
N PRO A 57 1.92 -0.71 3.32
CA PRO A 57 2.94 0.09 2.63
C PRO A 57 2.40 1.28 1.83
N LEU A 58 1.12 1.27 1.41
CA LEU A 58 0.52 2.34 0.59
C LEU A 58 0.72 3.71 1.21
N SER A 59 0.49 3.84 2.52
CA SER A 59 0.66 5.11 3.24
C SER A 59 2.10 5.65 3.19
N CYS A 60 3.10 4.77 3.17
CA CYS A 60 4.50 5.15 3.04
C CYS A 60 4.81 5.64 1.63
N TYR A 61 4.35 4.92 0.60
CA TYR A 61 4.52 5.34 -0.80
C TYR A 61 3.81 6.66 -1.10
N LEU A 62 2.59 6.83 -0.59
CA LEU A 62 1.80 8.05 -0.72
C LEU A 62 2.56 9.25 -0.14
N LYS A 63 3.08 9.11 1.09
CA LYS A 63 3.91 10.13 1.76
C LYS A 63 5.23 10.39 1.05
N SER A 64 5.88 9.34 0.53
CA SER A 64 7.22 9.46 -0.04
C SER A 64 7.23 10.09 -1.42
N ASN A 65 6.32 9.66 -2.29
CA ASN A 65 6.40 9.90 -3.72
C ASN A 65 5.39 10.95 -4.19
N TYR A 66 4.27 11.14 -3.49
CA TYR A 66 3.14 11.97 -3.97
C TYR A 66 2.95 13.23 -3.12
N GLN A 67 2.82 13.10 -1.80
CA GLN A 67 2.54 14.25 -0.92
C GLN A 67 3.67 15.28 -0.90
N SER A 68 4.92 14.85 -1.05
CA SER A 68 6.08 15.74 -1.21
C SER A 68 5.99 16.65 -2.45
N HIS A 69 5.18 16.27 -3.45
CA HIS A 69 4.91 17.02 -4.67
C HIS A 69 3.52 17.68 -4.68
N GLY A 70 2.81 17.67 -3.55
CA GLY A 70 1.49 18.30 -3.41
C GLY A 70 0.32 17.51 -4.02
N ILE A 71 0.54 16.23 -4.35
CA ILE A 71 -0.44 15.27 -4.88
C ILE A 71 -1.05 14.48 -3.70
N TYR A 72 -2.32 14.09 -3.78
CA TYR A 72 -3.05 13.32 -2.74
C TYR A 72 -2.97 13.99 -1.36
N ARG A 73 -3.55 15.19 -1.27
CA ARG A 73 -3.52 16.03 -0.05
C ARG A 73 -4.40 15.46 1.07
N ASP A 74 -5.43 14.70 0.71
CA ASP A 74 -6.42 14.15 1.65
C ASP A 74 -6.02 12.77 2.22
N ALA A 75 -6.82 12.30 3.18
CA ALA A 75 -6.45 11.27 4.13
C ALA A 75 -6.45 9.82 3.58
N THR A 76 -5.65 8.98 4.22
CA THR A 76 -5.74 7.51 4.15
C THR A 76 -6.41 7.00 5.43
N ALA A 77 -7.35 6.07 5.32
CA ALA A 77 -7.88 5.27 6.43
C ALA A 77 -7.29 3.85 6.37
N PHE A 78 -6.94 3.28 7.52
CA PHE A 78 -6.44 1.90 7.61
C PHE A 78 -7.41 1.04 8.44
N CYS A 79 -7.91 -0.02 7.85
CA CYS A 79 -8.85 -0.96 8.44
C CYS A 79 -8.12 -2.27 8.81
N ILE A 80 -8.25 -2.67 10.07
CA ILE A 80 -7.73 -3.95 10.59
C ILE A 80 -8.89 -4.94 10.64
N HIS A 81 -8.87 -5.96 9.79
CA HIS A 81 -9.86 -7.04 9.84
C HIS A 81 -9.42 -8.18 10.76
N ASN A 82 -8.12 -8.45 10.84
CA ASN A 82 -7.60 -9.51 11.70
C ASN A 82 -6.17 -9.24 12.18
N ILE A 83 -6.02 -9.01 13.49
CA ILE A 83 -4.71 -8.73 14.10
C ILE A 83 -3.74 -9.92 14.08
N SER A 84 -4.22 -11.14 13.83
CA SER A 84 -3.37 -12.33 13.75
C SER A 84 -2.46 -12.34 12.52
N TYR A 85 -2.81 -11.65 11.44
CA TYR A 85 -2.01 -11.59 10.22
C TYR A 85 -1.45 -10.18 10.04
N GLN A 86 -0.14 -10.04 10.24
CA GLN A 86 0.53 -8.72 10.32
C GLN A 86 1.50 -8.47 9.17
N GLY A 87 1.75 -9.45 8.29
CA GLY A 87 2.72 -9.30 7.21
C GLY A 87 4.14 -9.12 7.72
N ARG A 88 4.60 -10.04 8.58
CA ARG A 88 5.94 -10.00 9.16
C ARG A 88 6.94 -10.56 8.15
N PHE A 89 7.90 -9.74 7.73
CA PHE A 89 8.99 -10.09 6.82
C PHE A 89 10.32 -9.74 7.46
N ALA A 90 11.40 -10.45 7.14
CA ALA A 90 12.68 -10.17 7.77
C ALA A 90 13.11 -8.71 7.53
N PHE A 91 13.69 -8.06 8.54
CA PHE A 91 14.09 -6.65 8.43
C PHE A 91 15.15 -6.42 7.33
N SER A 92 15.92 -7.46 7.00
CA SER A 92 16.85 -7.51 5.87
C SER A 92 16.20 -7.31 4.50
N ASP A 93 14.91 -7.63 4.40
CA ASP A 93 14.16 -7.65 3.14
C ASP A 93 13.52 -6.28 2.85
N TYR A 94 13.64 -5.32 3.78
CA TYR A 94 13.16 -3.95 3.61
C TYR A 94 13.59 -3.28 2.28
N PRO A 95 14.83 -3.45 1.77
CA PRO A 95 15.24 -2.87 0.49
C PRO A 95 14.34 -3.28 -0.69
N GLU A 96 13.66 -4.43 -0.62
CA GLU A 96 12.73 -4.88 -1.66
C GLU A 96 11.51 -3.95 -1.82
N LEU A 97 11.17 -3.17 -0.79
CA LEU A 97 10.08 -2.21 -0.84
C LEU A 97 10.43 -0.94 -1.61
N ASN A 98 11.70 -0.67 -1.91
CA ASN A 98 12.15 0.58 -2.54
C ASN A 98 11.63 1.85 -1.84
N LEU A 99 11.44 1.78 -0.51
CA LEU A 99 11.02 2.90 0.31
C LEU A 99 12.24 3.63 0.90
N PRO A 100 12.18 4.97 1.08
CA PRO A 100 13.26 5.71 1.73
C PRO A 100 13.57 5.18 3.15
N GLU A 101 14.84 5.15 3.54
CA GLU A 101 15.30 4.58 4.83
C GLU A 101 14.57 5.15 6.06
N ARG A 102 14.08 6.40 5.99
CA ARG A 102 13.29 7.04 7.06
C ARG A 102 12.01 6.27 7.45
N PHE A 103 11.48 5.40 6.60
CA PHE A 103 10.31 4.58 6.91
C PHE A 103 10.67 3.21 7.48
N LYS A 104 11.94 2.80 7.44
CA LYS A 104 12.36 1.44 7.77
C LYS A 104 11.96 0.99 9.16
N SER A 105 12.10 1.86 10.15
CA SER A 105 11.67 1.57 11.52
C SER A 105 10.17 1.35 11.68
N SER A 106 9.34 1.79 10.71
CA SER A 106 7.90 1.50 10.70
C SER A 106 7.57 0.06 10.31
N PHE A 107 8.55 -0.68 9.77
CA PHE A 107 8.44 -2.09 9.39
C PHE A 107 9.22 -3.01 10.34
N ASP A 108 9.78 -2.46 11.41
CA ASP A 108 10.42 -3.24 12.45
C ASP A 108 9.34 -3.92 13.32
N PHE A 109 9.59 -5.17 13.70
CA PHE A 109 8.74 -5.92 14.61
C PHE A 109 9.62 -6.68 15.59
N ILE A 110 9.22 -6.67 16.85
CA ILE A 110 9.86 -7.43 17.92
C ILE A 110 8.89 -8.54 18.30
N ASP A 111 9.33 -9.79 18.20
CA ASP A 111 8.62 -10.90 18.83
C ASP A 111 8.88 -10.80 20.34
N GLY A 112 7.79 -10.74 21.12
CA GLY A 112 7.84 -10.69 22.59
C GLY A 112 8.20 -12.02 23.25
#